data_AF-A0A257LC43-F1
#
_entry.id   AF-A0A257LC43-F1
#
_cell.length_a   1.000
_cell.length_b   1.000
_cell.length_c   1.000
_cell.angle_alpha   90.00
_cell.angle_beta   90.00
_cell.angle_gamma   90.00
#
_symmetry.space_group_name_H-M   'P 1'
#
loop_
_entity.id
_entity.type
_entity.pdbx_description
1 polymer ?
#
loop_
_entity_poly.entity_id
_entity_poly.type
_entity_poly.pdbx_seq_one_letter_code
_entity_poly.pdbx_strand_id
1 'polypeptide(L)'
;MADNSNKQIATSDSIELTTLLRNLYEWHETKYRRNGYPFKFNNPNDSIFIGVDWDEYEKDMDVFRKTNFFTKDFFITHKTIGLSIDSSIKQTDIEWRNVNDGISIWDTDVDDWCGCQDYHDNYWKIITLNNFSYDSGVVTFYWTWGKKNEKQYEMKARKDEGKWKINYIQGFSFYGTVADYKTTIKK
;
A
#
# COMPACT_ATOMS: atom_id res chain seq x y z
N MET A 1 -25.68 14.65 19.08
CA MET A 1 -24.53 15.56 19.35
C MET A 1 -23.29 14.75 19.06
N ALA A 2 -22.62 15.00 17.94
CA ALA A 2 -21.39 14.29 17.58
C ALA A 2 -20.22 15.01 18.26
N ASP A 3 -19.51 14.29 19.13
CA ASP A 3 -18.29 14.76 19.77
C ASP A 3 -17.20 14.85 18.71
N ASN A 4 -17.04 16.05 18.14
CA ASN A 4 -15.99 16.38 17.18
C ASN A 4 -14.72 16.75 17.97
N SER A 5 -14.27 15.85 18.84
CA SER A 5 -13.05 16.04 19.62
C SER A 5 -11.85 15.72 18.74
N ASN A 6 -11.13 16.77 18.36
CA ASN A 6 -9.80 16.68 17.76
C ASN A 6 -8.85 16.10 18.83
N LYS A 7 -8.89 14.79 19.02
CA LYS A 7 -8.13 14.08 20.05
C LYS A 7 -6.65 14.17 19.70
N GLN A 8 -5.94 15.03 20.41
CA GLN A 8 -4.50 15.19 20.27
C GLN A 8 -3.82 13.85 20.59
N ILE A 9 -2.96 13.38 19.67
CA ILE A 9 -2.22 12.15 19.88
C ILE A 9 -1.24 12.30 21.04
N ALA A 10 -1.16 11.29 21.91
CA ALA A 10 -0.20 11.30 22.99
C ALA A 10 1.23 11.23 22.44
N THR A 11 2.19 11.93 23.07
CA THR A 11 3.60 11.91 22.65
C THR A 11 4.16 10.49 22.57
N SER A 12 3.78 9.62 23.49
CA SER A 12 4.18 8.21 23.49
C SER A 12 3.66 7.46 22.26
N ASP A 13 2.41 7.70 21.86
CA ASP A 13 1.82 7.07 20.67
C ASP A 13 2.50 7.58 19.38
N SER A 14 2.82 8.87 19.31
CA SER A 14 3.57 9.43 18.18
C SER A 14 4.98 8.83 18.07
N ILE A 15 5.65 8.58 19.20
CA ILE A 15 6.98 7.93 19.20
C ILE A 15 6.84 6.47 18.74
N GLU A 16 5.89 5.72 19.29
CA GLU A 16 5.66 4.31 18.92
C GLU A 16 5.31 4.16 17.43
N LEU A 17 4.43 5.01 16.90
CA LEU A 17 4.09 5.05 15.47
C LEU A 17 5.29 5.40 14.60
N THR A 18 6.12 6.35 15.04
CA THR A 18 7.35 6.69 14.32
C THR A 18 8.28 5.48 14.28
N THR A 19 8.51 4.83 15.41
CA THR A 19 9.35 3.62 15.48
C THR A 19 8.79 2.49 14.61
N LEU A 20 7.49 2.21 14.68
CA LEU A 20 6.82 1.22 13.84
C LEU A 20 7.11 1.51 12.36
N LEU A 21 6.92 2.76 11.93
CA LEU A 21 7.04 3.11 10.53
C LEU A 21 8.47 3.01 10.01
N ARG A 22 9.45 3.46 10.79
CA ARG A 22 10.86 3.36 10.41
C ARG A 22 11.31 1.92 10.32
N ASN A 23 10.89 1.07 11.27
CA ASN A 23 11.19 -0.36 11.24
C ASN A 23 10.52 -1.05 10.04
N LEU A 24 9.29 -0.66 9.70
CA LEU A 24 8.58 -1.18 8.55
C LEU A 24 9.33 -0.90 7.25
N TYR A 25 9.68 0.37 7.00
CA TYR A 25 10.38 0.74 5.77
C TYR A 25 11.81 0.19 5.74
N GLU A 26 12.52 0.15 6.86
CA GLU A 26 13.83 -0.51 6.91
C GLU A 26 13.74 -1.99 6.53
N TRP A 27 12.74 -2.70 7.07
CA TRP A 27 12.51 -4.10 6.75
C TRP A 27 12.16 -4.29 5.27
N HIS A 28 11.26 -3.49 4.72
CA HIS A 28 10.89 -3.54 3.31
C HIS A 28 12.12 -3.32 2.40
N GLU A 29 12.90 -2.28 2.67
CA GLU A 29 14.05 -1.90 1.85
C GLU A 29 15.23 -2.88 1.97
N THR A 30 15.46 -3.46 3.15
CA THR A 30 16.70 -4.22 3.42
C THR A 30 16.50 -5.73 3.51
N LYS A 31 15.26 -6.21 3.71
CA LYS A 31 14.96 -7.64 3.91
C LYS A 31 14.01 -8.20 2.88
N TYR A 32 13.00 -7.42 2.47
CA TYR A 32 11.95 -7.94 1.62
C TYR A 32 11.27 -6.85 0.78
N ARG A 33 11.87 -6.59 -0.39
CA ARG A 33 11.34 -5.62 -1.35
C ARG A 33 10.36 -6.30 -2.30
N ARG A 34 9.09 -5.89 -2.21
CA ARG A 34 8.00 -6.31 -3.10
C ARG A 34 7.08 -5.14 -3.36
N ASN A 35 6.77 -4.88 -4.61
CA ASN A 35 5.91 -3.79 -5.02
C ASN A 35 4.60 -4.38 -5.55
N GLY A 36 3.48 -3.84 -5.07
CA GLY A 36 2.14 -4.15 -5.53
C GLY A 36 1.73 -5.63 -5.53
N TYR A 37 1.05 -6.02 -6.61
CA TYR A 37 0.45 -7.34 -6.79
C TYR A 37 1.17 -8.10 -7.91
N PRO A 38 1.61 -9.35 -7.68
CA PRO A 38 2.29 -10.12 -8.70
C PRO A 38 1.32 -10.52 -9.82
N PHE A 39 1.70 -10.31 -11.08
CA PHE A 39 0.93 -10.77 -12.23
C PHE A 39 1.19 -12.25 -12.53
N LYS A 40 0.12 -12.96 -12.92
CA LYS A 40 0.17 -14.35 -13.37
C LYS A 40 0.27 -14.44 -14.87
N PHE A 41 1.12 -15.33 -15.36
CA PHE A 41 1.30 -15.66 -16.78
C PHE A 41 1.01 -17.14 -17.02
N ASN A 42 0.62 -17.53 -18.23
CA ASN A 42 0.45 -18.95 -18.59
C ASN A 42 1.82 -19.64 -18.67
N ASN A 43 2.79 -18.98 -19.31
CA ASN A 43 4.19 -19.36 -19.31
C ASN A 43 5.07 -18.21 -18.81
N PRO A 44 6.22 -18.48 -18.17
CA PRO A 44 7.12 -17.44 -17.67
C PRO A 44 7.68 -16.48 -18.74
N ASN A 45 7.65 -16.88 -20.02
CA ASN A 45 8.12 -16.07 -21.14
C ASN A 45 7.00 -15.29 -21.84
N ASP A 46 5.76 -15.44 -21.38
CA ASP A 46 4.63 -14.70 -21.96
C ASP A 46 4.70 -13.23 -21.52
N SER A 47 4.28 -12.34 -22.41
CA SER A 47 4.09 -10.93 -22.06
C SER A 47 2.65 -10.61 -21.67
N ILE A 48 1.72 -11.55 -21.89
CA ILE A 48 0.31 -11.41 -21.58
C ILE A 48 0.03 -11.97 -20.18
N PHE A 49 -0.35 -11.11 -19.24
CA PHE A 49 -0.82 -11.56 -17.94
C PHE A 49 -2.31 -11.93 -17.96
N ILE A 50 -2.69 -12.88 -17.10
CA ILE A 50 -4.02 -13.48 -17.05
C ILE A 50 -4.76 -13.24 -15.72
N GLY A 51 -4.12 -12.54 -14.78
CA GLY A 51 -4.68 -12.22 -13.46
C GLY A 51 -3.58 -11.95 -12.44
N VAL A 52 -3.95 -12.05 -11.16
CA VAL A 52 -3.01 -12.00 -10.04
C VAL A 52 -2.43 -13.41 -9.80
N ASP A 53 -1.13 -13.48 -9.52
CA ASP A 53 -0.49 -14.71 -9.06
C ASP A 53 -0.77 -14.90 -7.57
N TRP A 54 -1.83 -15.65 -7.28
CA TRP A 54 -2.27 -15.89 -5.91
C TRP A 54 -1.29 -16.75 -5.09
N ASP A 55 -0.46 -17.57 -5.74
CA ASP A 55 0.52 -18.39 -5.04
C ASP A 55 1.71 -17.52 -4.59
N GLU A 56 2.20 -16.62 -5.45
CA GLU A 56 3.19 -15.61 -5.07
C GLU A 56 2.63 -14.62 -4.05
N TYR A 57 1.38 -14.17 -4.24
CA TYR A 57 0.71 -13.27 -3.31
C TYR A 57 0.64 -13.85 -1.89
N GLU A 58 0.20 -15.10 -1.72
CA GLU A 58 0.10 -15.68 -0.37
C GLU A 58 1.49 -15.92 0.26
N LYS A 59 2.54 -16.17 -0.54
CA LYS A 59 3.93 -16.19 -0.03
C LYS A 59 4.33 -14.83 0.52
N ASP A 60 4.06 -13.75 -0.21
CA ASP A 60 4.32 -12.39 0.24
C ASP A 60 3.55 -12.09 1.55
N MET A 61 2.26 -12.46 1.61
CA MET A 61 1.43 -12.26 2.80
C MET A 61 1.91 -13.08 4.00
N ASP A 62 2.42 -14.29 3.81
CA ASP A 62 3.01 -15.09 4.89
C ASP A 62 4.28 -14.43 5.47
N VAL A 63 5.08 -13.79 4.63
CA VAL A 63 6.22 -12.99 5.09
C VAL A 63 5.71 -11.79 5.90
N PHE A 64 4.71 -11.06 5.39
CA PHE A 64 4.17 -9.87 6.07
C PHE A 64 3.57 -10.23 7.43
N ARG A 65 2.83 -11.33 7.54
CA ARG A 65 2.25 -11.83 8.80
C ARG A 65 3.32 -12.07 9.87
N LYS A 66 4.50 -12.58 9.49
CA LYS A 66 5.62 -12.86 10.42
C LYS A 66 6.25 -11.59 11.00
N THR A 67 6.11 -10.43 10.34
CA THR A 67 6.64 -9.16 10.84
C THR A 67 5.88 -8.60 12.04
N ASN A 68 4.61 -8.97 12.17
CA ASN A 68 3.66 -8.38 13.12
C ASN A 68 3.48 -6.85 12.98
N PHE A 69 3.88 -6.25 11.86
CA PHE A 69 3.66 -4.82 11.58
C PHE A 69 2.22 -4.49 11.17
N PHE A 70 1.47 -5.48 10.69
CA PHE A 70 0.18 -5.28 10.07
C PHE A 70 -0.98 -5.84 10.89
N THR A 71 -2.11 -5.18 10.79
CA THR A 71 -3.38 -5.63 11.36
C THR A 71 -4.02 -6.71 10.50
N LYS A 72 -4.99 -7.44 11.06
CA LYS A 72 -5.83 -8.36 10.26
C LYS A 72 -6.60 -7.61 9.16
N ASP A 73 -7.10 -6.41 9.45
CA ASP A 73 -7.87 -5.60 8.51
C ASP A 73 -7.03 -5.12 7.32
N PHE A 74 -5.73 -4.86 7.53
CA PHE A 74 -4.80 -4.59 6.43
C PHE A 74 -4.81 -5.75 5.43
N PHE A 75 -4.65 -6.99 5.89
CA PHE A 75 -4.64 -8.16 5.02
C PHE A 75 -5.97 -8.39 4.29
N ILE A 76 -7.10 -8.14 4.98
CA ILE A 76 -8.44 -8.24 4.37
C ILE A 76 -8.59 -7.20 3.26
N THR A 77 -8.20 -5.95 3.54
CA THR A 77 -8.31 -4.84 2.59
C THR A 77 -7.40 -5.07 1.39
N HIS A 78 -6.14 -5.43 1.63
CA HIS A 78 -5.15 -5.74 0.60
C HIS A 78 -5.63 -6.89 -0.30
N LYS A 79 -6.15 -7.98 0.29
CA LYS A 79 -6.72 -9.08 -0.51
C LYS A 79 -7.93 -8.65 -1.33
N THR A 80 -8.78 -7.79 -0.79
CA THR A 80 -9.96 -7.26 -1.50
C THR A 80 -9.55 -6.45 -2.73
N ILE A 81 -8.51 -5.62 -2.60
CA ILE A 81 -7.93 -4.88 -3.73
C ILE A 81 -7.38 -5.86 -4.78
N GLY A 82 -6.58 -6.86 -4.37
CA GLY A 82 -6.07 -7.87 -5.28
C GLY A 82 -7.15 -8.64 -6.03
N LEU A 83 -8.28 -8.95 -5.37
CA LEU A 83 -9.43 -9.60 -5.99
C LEU A 83 -10.10 -8.70 -7.03
N SER A 84 -10.17 -7.40 -6.75
CA SER A 84 -10.68 -6.40 -7.70
C SER A 84 -9.79 -6.31 -8.94
N ILE A 85 -8.46 -6.26 -8.75
CA ILE A 85 -7.46 -6.26 -9.83
C ILE A 85 -7.61 -7.54 -10.67
N ASP A 86 -7.57 -8.71 -10.05
CA ASP A 86 -7.68 -10.00 -10.74
C ASP A 86 -8.97 -10.12 -11.56
N SER A 87 -10.10 -9.74 -10.96
CA SER A 87 -11.40 -9.71 -11.64
C SER A 87 -11.40 -8.75 -12.82
N SER A 88 -10.80 -7.56 -12.64
CA SER A 88 -10.68 -6.57 -13.70
C SER A 88 -9.84 -7.07 -14.86
N ILE A 89 -8.68 -7.68 -14.60
CA ILE A 89 -7.79 -8.24 -15.63
C ILE A 89 -8.54 -9.28 -16.47
N LYS A 90 -9.26 -10.19 -15.80
CA LYS A 90 -9.98 -11.29 -16.46
C LYS A 90 -11.12 -10.81 -17.37
N GLN A 91 -11.69 -9.65 -17.08
CA GLN A 91 -12.79 -9.05 -17.86
C GLN A 91 -12.33 -8.16 -19.03
N THR A 92 -11.06 -7.77 -19.09
CA THR A 92 -10.54 -6.85 -20.12
C THR A 92 -10.11 -7.61 -21.38
N ASP A 93 -10.13 -7.03 -22.57
CA ASP A 93 -9.58 -7.69 -23.76
C ASP A 93 -8.07 -7.95 -23.67
N ILE A 94 -7.58 -8.98 -24.38
CA ILE A 94 -6.18 -9.45 -24.29
C ILE A 94 -5.16 -8.38 -24.68
N GLU A 95 -5.53 -7.46 -25.58
CA GLU A 95 -4.68 -6.36 -26.06
C GLU A 95 -4.24 -5.40 -24.94
N TRP A 96 -4.97 -5.33 -23.84
CA TRP A 96 -4.64 -4.45 -22.69
C TRP A 96 -3.80 -5.14 -21.62
N ARG A 97 -3.45 -6.41 -21.83
CA ARG A 97 -2.81 -7.25 -20.82
C ARG A 97 -1.35 -7.54 -21.13
N ASN A 98 -0.75 -6.79 -22.05
CA ASN A 98 0.62 -6.98 -22.46
C ASN A 98 1.54 -6.05 -21.67
N VAL A 99 2.44 -6.61 -20.85
CA VAL A 99 3.38 -5.81 -20.05
C VAL A 99 4.36 -4.99 -20.89
N ASN A 100 4.52 -5.34 -22.18
CA ASN A 100 5.44 -4.64 -23.08
C ASN A 100 4.83 -3.37 -23.69
N ASP A 101 3.53 -3.15 -23.54
CA ASP A 101 2.82 -2.01 -24.15
C ASP A 101 2.84 -0.76 -23.25
N GLY A 102 3.53 -0.84 -22.10
CA GLY A 102 3.68 0.23 -21.13
C GLY A 102 3.06 -0.11 -19.78
N ILE A 103 2.81 0.92 -18.98
CA ILE A 103 2.23 0.81 -17.64
C ILE A 103 0.75 0.41 -17.79
N SER A 104 0.39 -0.75 -17.26
CA SER A 104 -1.00 -1.18 -17.25
C SER A 104 -1.82 -0.37 -16.24
N ILE A 105 -3.14 -0.30 -16.40
CA ILE A 105 -4.03 0.33 -15.40
C ILE A 105 -4.02 -0.36 -14.03
N TRP A 106 -3.43 -1.56 -13.95
CA TRP A 106 -3.26 -2.35 -12.73
C TRP A 106 -1.85 -2.26 -12.16
N ASP A 107 -1.02 -1.37 -12.71
CA ASP A 107 0.30 -1.01 -12.24
C ASP A 107 0.29 0.50 -11.93
N THR A 108 1.14 0.94 -11.00
CA THR A 108 1.18 2.32 -10.52
C THR A 108 2.39 3.10 -11.07
N ASP A 109 3.32 2.44 -11.76
CA ASP A 109 4.59 3.02 -12.25
C ASP A 109 5.46 3.67 -11.15
N VAL A 110 5.16 3.33 -9.90
CA VAL A 110 5.85 3.82 -8.71
C VAL A 110 5.97 2.70 -7.69
N ASP A 111 6.83 2.89 -6.70
CA ASP A 111 6.85 2.00 -5.56
C ASP A 111 5.63 2.25 -4.66
N ASP A 112 4.73 1.27 -4.59
CA ASP A 112 3.47 1.36 -3.86
C ASP A 112 3.64 1.60 -2.37
N TRP A 113 4.82 1.39 -1.79
CA TRP A 113 5.06 1.63 -0.36
C TRP A 113 5.29 3.11 -0.05
N CYS A 114 5.79 3.88 -1.02
CA CYS A 114 6.09 5.30 -0.87
C CYS A 114 5.34 6.22 -1.84
N GLY A 115 4.68 5.66 -2.87
CA GLY A 115 4.12 6.42 -3.97
C GLY A 115 5.19 7.21 -4.71
N CYS A 116 6.39 6.63 -4.88
CA CYS A 116 7.56 7.33 -5.38
C CYS A 116 8.27 6.56 -6.50
N GLN A 117 8.81 7.29 -7.49
CA GLN A 117 9.70 6.73 -8.52
C GLN A 117 11.15 6.66 -8.00
N ASP A 118 11.58 7.71 -7.31
CA ASP A 118 12.89 7.83 -6.68
C ASP A 118 12.73 8.14 -5.17
N TYR A 119 13.75 7.75 -4.40
CA TYR A 119 13.82 8.02 -2.96
C TYR A 119 15.28 8.18 -2.50
N HIS A 120 15.47 8.81 -1.35
CA HIS A 120 16.79 8.95 -0.74
C HIS A 120 17.27 7.63 -0.11
N ASP A 121 18.56 7.34 -0.20
CA ASP A 121 19.17 6.23 0.54
C ASP A 121 18.82 6.30 2.02
N ASN A 122 18.39 5.16 2.59
CA ASN A 122 18.04 5.05 4.00
C ASN A 122 16.95 6.04 4.46
N TYR A 123 16.01 6.42 3.58
CA TYR A 123 14.96 7.40 3.90
C TYR A 123 14.18 7.05 5.17
N TRP A 124 14.05 5.77 5.51
CA TRP A 124 13.40 5.32 6.75
C TRP A 124 14.00 5.96 8.01
N LYS A 125 15.27 6.37 8.00
CA LYS A 125 15.91 7.04 9.15
C LYS A 125 15.43 8.47 9.36
N ILE A 126 14.96 9.13 8.30
CA ILE A 126 14.58 10.55 8.29
C ILE A 126 13.08 10.78 8.19
N ILE A 127 12.28 9.71 8.08
CA ILE A 127 10.81 9.81 8.07
C ILE A 127 10.33 10.58 9.30
N THR A 128 9.42 11.52 9.04
CA THR A 128 8.66 12.27 10.05
C THR A 128 7.17 12.09 9.82
N LEU A 129 6.41 12.00 10.92
CA LEU A 129 4.96 11.83 10.88
C LEU A 129 4.29 13.16 11.25
N ASN A 130 3.20 13.48 10.57
CA ASN A 130 2.46 14.72 10.75
C ASN A 130 0.96 14.52 10.51
N ASN A 131 0.18 15.56 10.81
CA ASN A 131 -1.25 15.63 10.49
C ASN A 131 -2.08 14.45 11.01
N PHE A 132 -1.82 14.06 12.26
CA PHE A 132 -2.57 13.00 12.95
C PHE A 132 -4.06 13.37 13.09
N SER A 133 -4.94 12.43 12.75
CA SER A 133 -6.35 12.44 13.10
C SER A 133 -6.73 11.09 13.71
N TYR A 134 -7.61 11.11 14.70
CA TYR A 134 -8.08 9.90 15.38
C TYR A 134 -9.58 9.76 15.14
N ASP A 135 -10.00 8.61 14.63
CA ASP A 135 -11.40 8.24 14.48
C ASP A 135 -11.59 6.76 14.80
N SER A 136 -12.53 6.47 15.71
CA SER A 136 -13.02 5.12 15.96
C SER A 136 -11.93 4.05 16.20
N GLY A 137 -10.86 4.40 16.92
CA GLY A 137 -9.76 3.46 17.21
C GLY A 137 -8.64 3.44 16.18
N VAL A 138 -8.78 4.19 15.09
CA VAL A 138 -7.82 4.29 13.99
C VAL A 138 -7.19 5.68 13.99
N VAL A 139 -5.87 5.72 13.90
CA VAL A 139 -5.11 6.95 13.63
C VAL A 139 -4.82 7.02 12.14
N THR A 140 -5.23 8.11 11.50
CA THR A 140 -4.73 8.50 10.18
C THR A 140 -3.60 9.51 10.37
N PHE A 141 -2.54 9.38 9.59
CA PHE A 141 -1.41 10.29 9.62
C PHE A 141 -0.75 10.34 8.24
N TYR A 142 0.07 11.35 8.03
CA TYR A 142 0.92 11.43 6.85
C TYR A 142 2.36 11.31 7.28
N TRP A 143 3.18 10.68 6.47
CA TRP A 143 4.62 10.75 6.63
C TRP A 143 5.27 11.47 5.46
N THR A 144 6.46 12.01 5.71
CA THR A 144 7.34 12.62 4.71
C THR A 144 8.81 12.41 5.10
N TRP A 145 9.68 12.27 4.10
CA TRP A 145 11.13 12.39 4.25
C TRP A 145 11.68 13.75 3.76
N GLY A 146 10.78 14.62 3.29
CA GLY A 146 11.07 15.95 2.75
C GLY A 146 10.84 17.04 3.79
N LYS A 147 10.05 18.05 3.44
CA LYS A 147 9.82 19.20 4.32
C LYS A 147 8.87 18.83 5.45
N LYS A 148 9.16 19.30 6.67
CA LYS A 148 8.29 19.11 7.83
C LYS A 148 6.89 19.65 7.53
N ASN A 149 5.85 18.87 7.89
CA ASN A 149 4.42 19.14 7.65
C ASN A 149 3.94 18.95 6.20
N GLU A 150 4.76 18.39 5.32
CA GLU A 150 4.32 17.93 4.02
C GLU A 150 3.47 16.66 4.16
N LYS A 151 2.28 16.68 3.56
CA LYS A 151 1.40 15.51 3.45
C LYS A 151 1.80 14.69 2.23
N GLN A 152 2.98 14.08 2.29
CA GLN A 152 3.51 13.34 1.16
C GLN A 152 2.75 12.02 0.98
N TYR A 153 2.53 11.27 2.06
CA TYR A 153 1.99 9.92 1.93
C TYR A 153 1.13 9.50 3.13
N GLU A 154 -0.12 9.12 2.88
CA GLU A 154 -1.11 8.77 3.89
C GLU A 154 -0.95 7.33 4.40
N MET A 155 -1.10 7.16 5.71
CA MET A 155 -1.21 5.85 6.33
C MET A 155 -2.23 5.85 7.44
N LYS A 156 -2.73 4.65 7.77
CA LYS A 156 -3.57 4.44 8.94
C LYS A 156 -3.00 3.34 9.81
N ALA A 157 -3.14 3.50 11.12
CA ALA A 157 -2.74 2.50 12.10
C ALA A 157 -3.83 2.34 13.17
N ARG A 158 -3.91 1.15 13.77
CA ARG A 158 -4.76 0.88 14.93
C ARG A 158 -3.98 0.06 15.95
N LYS A 159 -4.37 0.16 17.22
CA LYS A 159 -3.84 -0.73 18.24
C LYS A 159 -4.47 -2.11 18.12
N ASP A 160 -3.63 -3.12 18.16
CA ASP A 160 -3.99 -4.53 18.26
C ASP A 160 -3.17 -5.13 19.40
N GLU A 161 -3.84 -5.70 20.39
CA GLU A 161 -3.21 -6.21 21.63
C GLU A 161 -2.28 -5.18 22.31
N GLY A 162 -2.67 -3.90 22.30
CA GLY A 162 -1.96 -2.81 22.95
C GLY A 162 -0.78 -2.22 22.16
N LYS A 163 -0.45 -2.74 20.98
CA LYS A 163 0.62 -2.24 20.11
C LYS A 163 0.07 -1.61 18.84
N TRP A 164 0.67 -0.52 18.37
CA TRP A 164 0.31 0.03 17.06
C TRP A 164 0.71 -0.92 15.93
N LYS A 165 -0.19 -1.10 14.96
CA LYS A 165 0.03 -1.84 13.72
C LYS A 165 -0.56 -1.07 12.54
N ILE A 166 0.04 -1.24 11.37
CA ILE A 166 -0.42 -0.63 10.13
C ILE A 166 -1.72 -1.28 9.66
N ASN A 167 -2.67 -0.42 9.33
CA ASN A 167 -4.02 -0.75 8.88
C ASN A 167 -4.23 -0.42 7.41
N TYR A 168 -3.50 0.58 6.89
CA TYR A 168 -3.65 1.07 5.53
C TYR A 168 -2.37 1.79 5.07
N ILE A 169 -2.07 1.65 3.79
CA ILE A 169 -0.97 2.27 3.06
C ILE A 169 -1.56 2.84 1.76
N GLN A 170 -1.29 4.11 1.47
CA GLN A 170 -1.98 4.84 0.39
C GLN A 170 -1.78 4.23 -1.00
N GLY A 171 -0.56 3.83 -1.33
CA GLY A 171 -0.20 3.39 -2.68
C GLY A 171 -0.95 2.15 -3.13
N PHE A 172 -1.31 1.26 -2.19
CA PHE A 172 -2.13 0.09 -2.52
C PHE A 172 -3.56 0.43 -2.94
N SER A 173 -3.97 1.70 -2.91
CA SER A 173 -5.29 2.15 -3.41
C SER A 173 -5.25 2.86 -4.77
N PHE A 174 -4.09 2.91 -5.44
CA PHE A 174 -3.93 3.62 -6.70
C PHE A 174 -4.23 2.80 -7.96
N TYR A 175 -4.56 1.51 -7.82
CA TYR A 175 -4.88 0.68 -8.98
C TYR A 175 -6.23 1.03 -9.59
N GLY A 176 -6.26 1.05 -10.92
CA GLY A 176 -7.48 1.19 -11.69
C GLY A 176 -8.20 -0.14 -11.91
N THR A 177 -9.36 -0.01 -12.54
CA THR A 177 -10.21 -1.09 -13.00
C THR A 177 -10.55 -0.90 -14.48
N VAL A 178 -11.06 -1.94 -15.13
CA VAL A 178 -11.53 -1.89 -16.51
C VAL A 178 -12.65 -0.86 -16.70
N ALA A 179 -13.40 -0.55 -15.63
CA ALA A 179 -14.38 0.52 -15.66
C ALA A 179 -13.72 1.89 -15.84
N ASP A 180 -12.62 2.15 -15.11
CA ASP A 180 -11.84 3.40 -15.23
C ASP A 180 -11.29 3.57 -16.64
N TYR A 181 -10.81 2.49 -17.23
CA TYR A 181 -10.33 2.47 -18.61
C TYR A 181 -11.43 2.78 -19.64
N LYS A 182 -12.60 2.15 -19.53
CA LYS A 182 -13.76 2.40 -20.39
C LYS A 182 -14.25 3.85 -20.32
N THR A 183 -14.02 4.55 -19.21
CA THR A 183 -14.35 5.98 -19.09
C THR A 183 -13.30 6.90 -19.71
N THR A 184 -12.07 6.42 -19.88
CA THR A 184 -10.92 7.18 -20.39
C THR A 184 -10.83 7.15 -21.91
N ILE A 185 -11.12 6.03 -22.58
CA ILE A 185 -11.14 5.95 -24.07
C ILE A 185 -12.39 6.60 -24.69
N LYS A 186 -13.49 6.72 -23.95
CA LYS A 186 -14.74 7.31 -24.47
C LYS A 186 -14.76 8.85 -24.47
N LYS A 187 -13.63 9.50 -24.20
CA LYS A 187 -13.42 10.94 -24.38
C LYS A 187 -12.52 11.19 -25.58
#